data_AF-A0A7S4VLM4-F1
#
_entry.id   AF-A0A7S4VLM4-F1
#
_cell.length_a   1.000
_cell.length_b   1.000
_cell.length_c   1.000
_cell.angle_alpha   90.00
_cell.angle_beta   90.00
_cell.angle_gamma   90.00
#
_symmetry.space_group_name_H-M   'P 1'
#
loop_
_entity.id
_entity.type
_entity.pdbx_description
1 polymer ?
#
loop_
_entity_poly.entity_id
_entity_poly.type
_entity_poly.pdbx_seq_one_letter_code
_entity_poly.pdbx_strand_id
1 'polypeptide(L)'
;HGDCLVPQIYAPNPALGHWVRGQKRAYKHMLSGEQPSRIAKERIFLLNKIGFEWSAGRYTKWFDMFDELKKYKEIHGHCSVPDKCTSNKRLANWVSRQRKLYLEMKEGRSTIMTAERADM
;
A
#
# COMPACT_ATOMS: atom_id res chain seq x y z
N HIS A 1 -1.94 -21.37 8.08
CA HIS A 1 -2.74 -20.56 7.14
C HIS A 1 -3.52 -19.54 7.94
N GLY A 2 -3.23 -18.25 7.81
CA GLY A 2 -3.79 -17.24 8.71
C GLY A 2 -3.39 -15.84 8.28
N ASP A 3 -3.77 -15.46 7.06
CA ASP A 3 -3.57 -14.08 6.61
C ASP A 3 -4.56 -13.20 7.39
N CYS A 4 -4.04 -12.33 8.26
CA CYS A 4 -4.84 -11.44 9.11
C CYS A 4 -5.39 -10.25 8.28
N LEU A 5 -6.12 -10.58 7.21
CA LEU A 5 -6.88 -9.66 6.39
C LEU A 5 -8.22 -9.39 7.09
N VAL A 6 -8.21 -8.66 8.20
CA VAL A 6 -9.47 -8.21 8.81
C VAL A 6 -10.07 -7.13 7.90
N PRO A 7 -11.20 -7.41 7.21
CA PRO A 7 -11.82 -6.46 6.32
C PRO A 7 -12.32 -5.25 7.10
N GLN A 8 -12.40 -4.11 6.43
CA GLN A 8 -12.85 -2.83 7.00
C GLN A 8 -14.25 -2.89 7.64
N ILE A 9 -15.05 -3.90 7.27
CA ILE A 9 -16.32 -4.27 7.87
C ILE A 9 -16.21 -5.76 8.21
N TYR A 10 -15.62 -6.10 9.35
CA TYR A 10 -15.76 -7.45 9.88
C TYR A 10 -17.15 -7.55 10.48
N ALA A 11 -18.13 -7.91 9.65
CA ALA A 11 -19.54 -8.05 10.04
C ALA A 11 -19.79 -8.86 11.33
N PRO A 12 -18.97 -9.89 11.67
CA PRO A 12 -19.13 -10.62 12.93
C PRO A 12 -18.71 -9.81 14.17
N ASN A 13 -17.82 -8.81 14.03
CA ASN A 13 -17.39 -7.97 15.13
C ASN A 13 -16.96 -6.56 14.64
N PRO A 14 -17.92 -5.64 14.47
CA PRO A 14 -17.64 -4.27 14.03
C PRO A 14 -16.66 -3.52 14.94
N ALA A 15 -16.68 -3.80 16.25
CA ALA A 15 -15.77 -3.19 17.21
C ALA A 15 -14.30 -3.54 16.91
N LEU A 16 -14.03 -4.76 16.41
CA LEU A 16 -12.70 -5.14 15.96
C LEU A 16 -12.25 -4.31 14.74
N GLY A 17 -13.14 -4.08 13.77
CA GLY A 17 -12.83 -3.23 12.62
C GLY A 17 -12.47 -1.79 13.03
N HIS A 18 -13.22 -1.20 13.97
CA HIS A 18 -12.92 0.10 14.54
C HIS A 18 -11.57 0.11 15.29
N TRP A 19 -11.31 -0.92 16.07
CA TRP A 19 -10.05 -1.08 16.80
C TRP A 19 -8.84 -1.17 15.85
N VAL A 20 -8.92 -2.00 14.80
CA VAL A 20 -7.89 -2.14 13.76
C VAL A 20 -7.62 -0.78 13.10
N ARG A 21 -8.66 -0.01 12.77
CA ARG A 21 -8.51 1.34 12.20
C ARG A 21 -7.77 2.28 13.16
N GLY A 22 -8.07 2.20 14.44
CA GLY A 22 -7.37 2.92 15.50
C GLY A 22 -5.87 2.59 15.54
N GLN A 23 -5.53 1.30 15.51
CA GLN A 23 -4.12 0.85 15.49
C GLN A 23 -3.38 1.37 14.26
N LYS A 24 -3.96 1.23 13.06
CA LYS A 24 -3.35 1.71 11.80
C LYS A 24 -3.12 3.23 11.81
N ARG A 25 -4.07 4.01 12.34
CA ARG A 25 -3.92 5.48 12.48
C ARG A 25 -2.79 5.84 13.44
N ALA A 26 -2.74 5.19 14.60
CA ALA A 26 -1.70 5.45 15.59
C ALA A 26 -0.31 5.07 15.08
N TYR A 27 -0.18 3.94 14.38
CA TYR A 27 1.08 3.54 13.75
C TYR A 27 1.51 4.53 12.66
N LYS A 28 0.59 5.00 11.81
CA LYS A 28 0.88 6.04 10.81
C LYS A 28 1.42 7.31 11.47
N HIS A 29 0.79 7.79 12.54
CA HIS A 29 1.27 8.98 13.26
C HIS A 29 2.66 8.78 13.86
N MET A 30 2.95 7.56 14.36
CA MET A 30 4.27 7.24 14.89
C MET A 30 5.36 7.30 13.80
N LEU A 31 5.04 6.87 12.58
CA LEU A 31 5.96 6.91 11.45
C LEU A 31 6.10 8.31 10.84
N SER A 32 5.02 9.09 10.75
CA SER A 32 5.06 10.41 10.09
C SER A 32 5.59 11.53 10.98
N GLY A 33 5.52 11.39 12.31
CA GLY A 33 5.96 12.42 13.25
C GLY A 33 5.10 13.70 13.27
N GLU A 34 4.15 13.85 12.34
CA GLU A 34 3.25 15.01 12.22
C GLU A 34 2.29 15.16 13.42
N GLN A 35 2.04 14.07 14.14
CA GLN A 35 1.11 14.03 15.26
C GLN A 35 1.64 13.08 16.35
N PRO A 36 1.46 13.39 17.64
CA PRO A 36 1.86 12.50 18.72
C PRO A 36 1.07 11.19 18.67
N SER A 37 1.81 10.08 18.70
CA SER A 37 1.24 8.73 18.78
C SER A 37 1.50 8.12 20.15
N ARG A 38 0.52 7.36 20.65
CA ARG A 38 0.60 6.61 21.91
C ARG A 38 0.65 5.10 21.68
N ILE A 39 1.01 4.66 20.47
CA ILE A 39 1.13 3.24 20.20
C ILE A 39 2.39 2.69 20.89
N ALA A 40 2.22 1.71 21.76
CA ALA A 40 3.33 1.06 22.45
C ALA A 40 4.14 0.18 21.48
N LYS A 41 5.46 0.11 21.66
CA LYS A 41 6.34 -0.71 20.82
C LYS A 41 6.01 -2.20 20.95
N GLU A 42 5.66 -2.62 22.15
CA GLU A 42 5.25 -3.99 22.49
C GLU A 42 3.97 -4.36 21.73
N ARG A 43 3.03 -3.43 21.59
CA ARG A 43 1.80 -3.64 20.82
C ARG A 43 2.11 -3.87 19.34
N ILE A 44 3.06 -3.11 18.78
CA ILE A 44 3.49 -3.28 17.39
C ILE A 44 4.15 -4.65 17.21
N PHE A 45 5.03 -5.02 18.13
CA PHE A 45 5.73 -6.31 18.10
C PHE A 45 4.75 -7.49 18.10
N LEU A 46 3.75 -7.48 18.99
CA LEU A 46 2.75 -8.55 19.08
C LEU A 46 1.89 -8.64 17.81
N LEU A 47 1.52 -7.50 17.23
CA LEU A 47 0.76 -7.45 15.99
C LEU A 47 1.59 -7.93 14.80
N ASN A 48 2.88 -7.59 14.73
CA ASN A 48 3.79 -8.12 13.70
C ASN A 48 3.93 -9.65 13.78
N LYS A 49 4.00 -10.22 15.00
CA LYS A 49 4.10 -11.68 15.20
C LYS A 49 2.94 -12.46 14.62
N ILE A 50 1.76 -11.85 14.47
CA ILE A 50 0.57 -12.48 13.89
C ILE A 50 0.32 -12.05 12.43
N GLY A 51 1.31 -11.42 11.78
CA GLY A 51 1.18 -10.97 10.39
C GLY A 51 0.19 -9.82 10.22
N PHE A 52 0.03 -8.96 11.23
CA PHE A 52 -0.88 -7.82 11.15
C PHE A 52 -0.42 -6.81 10.10
N GLU A 53 -1.20 -6.68 9.03
CA GLU A 53 -0.90 -5.75 7.95
C GLU A 53 -1.26 -4.31 8.35
N TRP A 54 -0.25 -3.49 8.65
CA TRP A 54 -0.41 -2.09 9.07
C TRP A 54 -0.92 -1.18 7.97
N SER A 55 -0.68 -1.53 6.72
CA SER A 55 -1.13 -0.72 5.62
C SER A 55 -2.65 -0.76 5.47
N ALA A 56 -3.25 0.42 5.33
CA ALA A 56 -4.65 0.54 4.99
C ALA A 56 -4.78 0.58 3.47
N GLY A 57 -5.09 -0.55 2.84
CA GLY A 57 -5.68 -0.66 1.49
C GLY A 57 -4.93 -0.03 0.30
N ARG A 58 -3.82 0.69 0.50
CA ARG A 58 -3.01 1.32 -0.56
C ARG A 58 -1.71 0.58 -0.83
N TYR A 59 -1.11 -0.02 0.20
CA TYR A 59 0.09 -0.85 0.03
C TYR A 59 -0.28 -2.22 -0.52
N THR A 60 -1.35 -2.84 -0.02
CA THR A 60 -1.94 -4.05 -0.64
C THR A 60 -2.30 -3.82 -2.10
N LYS A 61 -3.00 -2.71 -2.40
CA LYS A 61 -3.28 -2.30 -3.80
C LYS A 61 -2.02 -2.04 -4.61
N TRP A 62 -0.89 -1.71 -4.00
CA TRP A 62 0.36 -1.52 -4.74
C TRP A 62 0.92 -2.87 -5.17
N PHE A 63 0.98 -3.87 -4.28
CA PHE A 63 1.42 -5.22 -4.65
C PHE A 63 0.50 -5.87 -5.66
N ASP A 64 -0.83 -5.73 -5.50
CA ASP A 64 -1.78 -6.26 -6.47
C ASP A 64 -1.52 -5.71 -7.88
N MET A 65 -1.22 -4.41 -8.00
CA MET A 65 -0.94 -3.77 -9.29
C MET A 65 0.45 -4.08 -9.81
N PHE A 66 1.42 -4.27 -8.92
CA PHE A 66 2.76 -4.72 -9.28
C PHE A 66 2.73 -6.15 -9.85
N ASP A 67 1.96 -7.05 -9.24
CA ASP A 67 1.78 -8.41 -9.76
C ASP A 67 1.00 -8.42 -11.08
N GLU A 68 -0.01 -7.56 -11.26
CA GLU A 68 -0.64 -7.36 -12.57
C GLU A 68 0.37 -6.85 -13.63
N LEU A 69 1.27 -5.93 -13.26
CA LEU A 69 2.30 -5.42 -14.17
C LEU A 69 3.32 -6.51 -14.55
N LYS A 70 3.70 -7.38 -13.60
CA LYS A 70 4.55 -8.54 -13.89
C LYS A 70 3.92 -9.46 -14.92
N LYS A 71 2.65 -9.83 -14.72
CA LYS A 71 1.90 -10.65 -15.70
C LYS A 71 1.81 -9.97 -17.06
N TYR A 72 1.59 -8.66 -17.08
CA TYR A 72 1.61 -7.90 -18.34
C TYR A 72 2.97 -7.97 -19.03
N LYS A 73 4.07 -7.85 -18.28
CA LYS A 73 5.43 -7.98 -18.82
C LYS A 73 5.69 -9.38 -19.36
N GLU A 74 5.22 -10.44 -18.70
CA GLU A 74 5.36 -11.82 -19.17
C GLU A 74 4.63 -12.04 -20.51
N ILE A 75 3.45 -11.45 -20.69
CA ILE A 75 2.65 -11.60 -21.92
C ILE A 75 3.19 -10.73 -23.06
N HIS A 76 3.59 -9.49 -22.78
CA HIS A 76 3.92 -8.48 -23.80
C HIS A 76 5.43 -8.23 -23.97
N GLY A 77 6.27 -8.81 -23.11
CA GLY A 77 7.72 -8.59 -23.10
C GLY A 77 8.19 -7.25 -22.52
N HIS A 78 7.26 -6.34 -22.19
CA HIS A 78 7.58 -5.00 -21.70
C HIS A 78 6.54 -4.46 -20.70
N CYS A 79 6.92 -3.47 -19.89
CA CYS A 79 6.02 -2.77 -18.96
C CYS A 79 5.36 -1.50 -19.56
N SER A 80 5.49 -1.29 -20.88
CA SER A 80 4.82 -0.18 -21.57
C SER A 80 3.33 -0.46 -21.74
N VAL A 81 2.57 -0.22 -20.67
CA VAL A 81 1.10 -0.24 -20.70
C VAL A 81 0.61 1.05 -21.39
N PRO A 82 -0.17 0.97 -22.48
CA PRO A 82 -0.71 2.15 -23.14
C PRO A 82 -1.72 2.88 -22.25
N ASP A 83 -1.66 4.21 -22.21
CA ASP A 83 -2.56 5.03 -21.38
C ASP A 83 -4.04 4.88 -21.78
N LYS A 84 -4.33 4.49 -23.02
CA LYS A 84 -5.69 4.23 -23.54
C LYS A 84 -6.08 2.76 -23.53
N CYS A 85 -5.34 1.90 -22.83
CA CYS A 85 -5.64 0.47 -22.75
C CYS A 85 -7.05 0.24 -22.19
N THR A 86 -8.00 -0.14 -23.05
CA THR A 86 -9.41 -0.36 -22.69
C THR A 86 -9.62 -1.66 -21.95
N SER A 87 -8.76 -2.65 -22.18
CA SER A 87 -8.80 -3.98 -21.57
C SER A 87 -8.32 -3.99 -20.11
N ASN A 88 -7.38 -3.14 -19.72
CA ASN A 88 -7.01 -2.96 -18.30
C ASN A 88 -6.72 -1.49 -17.95
N LYS A 89 -7.78 -0.68 -17.92
CA LYS A 89 -7.73 0.75 -17.54
C LYS A 89 -7.17 0.98 -16.15
N ARG A 90 -7.35 0.01 -15.23
CA ARG A 90 -6.86 0.11 -13.85
C ARG A 90 -5.34 0.09 -13.81
N LEU A 91 -4.72 -0.87 -14.50
CA LEU A 91 -3.26 -0.98 -14.60
C LEU A 91 -2.66 0.22 -15.34
N ALA A 92 -3.27 0.67 -16.44
CA ALA A 92 -2.80 1.83 -17.20
C ALA A 92 -2.74 3.11 -16.32
N ASN A 93 -3.82 3.39 -15.58
CA ASN A 93 -3.87 4.52 -14.66
C ASN A 93 -2.84 4.41 -13.52
N TRP A 94 -2.63 3.20 -13.00
CA TRP A 94 -1.65 2.97 -11.94
C TRP A 94 -0.21 3.18 -12.44
N VAL A 95 0.15 2.65 -13.61
CA VAL A 95 1.47 2.85 -14.23
C VAL A 95 1.74 4.33 -14.52
N SER A 96 0.75 5.04 -15.08
CA SER A 96 0.84 6.49 -15.32
C SER A 96 1.07 7.27 -14.02
N ARG A 97 0.37 6.90 -12.94
CA ARG A 97 0.58 7.46 -11.60
C ARG A 97 2.00 7.20 -11.07
N GLN A 98 2.55 5.99 -11.25
CA GLN A 98 3.93 5.68 -10.82
C GLN A 98 4.96 6.53 -11.58
N ARG A 99 4.81 6.67 -12.91
CA ARG A 99 5.69 7.52 -13.73
C ARG A 99 5.67 8.98 -13.25
N LYS A 100 4.49 9.52 -12.95
CA LYS A 100 4.35 10.88 -12.42
C LYS A 100 5.03 11.05 -11.06
N LEU A 101 4.80 10.12 -10.13
CA LEU A 101 5.43 10.16 -8.80
C LEU A 101 6.96 10.08 -8.90
N TYR A 102 7.49 9.29 -9.83
CA TYR A 102 8.94 9.18 -10.06
C TYR A 102 9.53 10.48 -10.61
N LEU A 103 8.83 11.17 -11.51
CA LEU A 103 9.23 12.50 -12.00
C LEU A 103 9.21 13.53 -10.87
N GLU A 104 8.14 13.58 -10.08
CA GLU A 104 8.03 14.49 -8.92
C GLU A 104 9.14 14.23 -7.89
N MET A 105 9.53 12.97 -7.66
CA MET A 105 10.68 12.59 -6.84
C MET A 105 12.00 13.09 -7.43
N LYS A 106 12.24 12.92 -8.73
CA LYS A 106 13.43 13.45 -9.42
C LYS A 106 13.53 14.97 -9.38
N GLU A 107 12.39 15.65 -9.36
CA GLU A 107 12.31 17.11 -9.24
C GLU A 107 12.41 17.60 -7.79
N GLY A 108 12.68 16.71 -6.82
CA GLY A 108 12.86 17.08 -5.41
C GLY A 108 11.57 17.46 -4.68
N ARG A 109 10.39 17.15 -5.25
CA ARG A 109 9.11 17.38 -4.60
C ARG A 109 8.84 16.27 -3.59
N SER A 110 8.27 16.62 -2.43
CA SER A 110 7.88 15.64 -1.43
C SER A 110 6.77 14.73 -1.98
N THR A 111 7.09 13.45 -2.17
CA THR A 111 6.13 12.43 -2.62
C THR A 111 6.04 11.27 -1.64
N ILE A 112 4.99 10.46 -1.77
CA ILE A 112 4.83 9.20 -1.00
C ILE A 112 5.72 8.06 -1.54
N MET A 113 6.59 8.32 -2.52
CA MET A 113 7.54 7.35 -3.04
C MET A 113 8.68 7.22 -2.03
N THR A 114 8.82 6.07 -1.37
CA THR A 114 10.02 5.77 -0.58
C THR A 114 11.13 5.33 -1.54
N ALA A 115 12.40 5.55 -1.19
CA ALA A 115 13.55 5.19 -2.03
C ALA A 115 13.51 3.70 -2.45
N GLU A 116 13.04 2.81 -1.58
CA GLU A 116 12.85 1.38 -1.82
C GLU A 116 11.89 1.06 -2.99
N ARG A 117 11.01 2.00 -3.37
CA ARG A 117 10.08 1.82 -4.51
C ARG A 117 10.64 2.29 -5.85
N ALA A 118 11.75 3.03 -5.85
CA ALA A 118 12.39 3.52 -7.07
C ALA A 118 13.43 2.52 -7.63
N ASP A 119 13.95 1.63 -6.78
CA ASP A 119 15.06 0.72 -7.08
C ASP A 119 14.64 -0.75 -7.38
N MET A 120 13.32 -1.04 -7.52
CA MET A 120 12.78 -2.39 -7.83
C MET A 120 12.24 -2.53 -9.25
#